data_AF-J9C1P6-F1
#
_entry.id   AF-J9C1P6-F1
#
_cell.length_a   1.000
_cell.length_b   1.000
_cell.length_c   1.000
_cell.angle_alpha   90.00
_cell.angle_beta   90.00
_cell.angle_gamma   90.00
#
_symmetry.space_group_name_H-M   'P 1'
#
loop_
_entity.id
_entity.type
_entity.pdbx_description
1 polymer ?
#
loop_
_entity_poly.entity_id
_entity_poly.type
_entity_poly.pdbx_seq_one_letter_code
_entity_poly.pdbx_strand_id
1 'polypeptide(L)' 'MGRTIRIDITNKVVARFRQDYLELYTSKFMIGKFYVYTEDKQYVLEDGYIYEDGKFYRIIDTHRGNKQAAEGCDLGWC' A
#
# COMPACT_ATOMS: atom_id res chain seq x y z
N MET A 1 20.39 -10.71 -5.25
CA MET A 1 20.10 -9.28 -4.99
C MET A 1 18.62 -9.05 -5.24
N GLY A 2 17.85 -8.65 -4.23
CA GLY A 2 16.41 -8.40 -4.38
C GLY A 2 16.12 -7.13 -5.13
N ARG A 3 15.03 -7.12 -5.89
CA ARG A 3 14.58 -5.91 -6.57
C ARG A 3 13.32 -5.42 -5.89
N THR A 4 13.39 -4.21 -5.35
CA THR A 4 12.20 -3.50 -4.87
C THR A 4 11.60 -2.75 -6.06
N ILE A 5 10.34 -3.03 -6.38
CA ILE A 5 9.61 -2.34 -7.44
C ILE A 5 8.76 -1.25 -6.80
N ARG A 6 8.87 -0.02 -7.33
CA ARG A 6 7.99 1.10 -6.99
C ARG A 6 6.97 1.28 -8.11
N ILE A 7 5.69 1.20 -7.77
CA ILE A 7 4.59 1.40 -8.73
C ILE A 7 3.87 2.69 -8.37
N ASP A 8 3.86 3.66 -9.27
CA ASP A 8 3.06 4.89 -9.12
C ASP A 8 1.57 4.53 -9.19
N ILE A 9 0.86 4.86 -8.11
CA ILE A 9 -0.57 4.61 -7.95
C ILE A 9 -1.35 5.91 -7.74
N THR A 10 -0.72 7.07 -7.90
CA THR A 10 -1.30 8.38 -7.57
C THR A 10 -2.69 8.57 -8.17
N ASN A 11 -2.83 8.29 -9.47
CA ASN A 11 -4.11 8.45 -10.19
C ASN A 11 -5.15 7.35 -9.88
N LYS A 12 -4.80 6.37 -9.05
CA LYS A 12 -5.68 5.28 -8.60
C LYS A 12 -6.14 5.48 -7.15
N VAL A 13 -5.59 6.48 -6.44
CA VAL A 13 -5.98 6.78 -5.06
C VAL A 13 -7.28 7.56 -5.06
N VAL A 14 -8.25 7.07 -4.31
CA VAL A 14 -9.53 7.75 -4.04
C VAL A 14 -9.60 8.06 -2.56
N ALA A 15 -10.00 9.29 -2.22
CA ALA A 15 -10.21 9.72 -0.85
C ALA A 15 -11.70 9.65 -0.48
N ARG A 16 -11.99 9.21 0.75
CA ARG A 16 -13.32 9.29 1.36
C ARG A 16 -13.26 10.17 2.59
N PHE A 17 -14.16 11.14 2.68
CA PHE A 17 -14.23 12.04 3.82
C PHE A 17 -14.73 11.32 5.08
N ARG A 18 -14.01 11.53 6.18
CA ARG A 18 -14.45 11.30 7.56
C ARG A 18 -14.39 12.61 8.32
N GLN A 19 -14.86 12.60 9.56
CA GLN A 19 -14.97 13.79 10.38
C GLN A 19 -13.62 14.52 10.56
N ASP A 20 -12.53 13.77 10.81
CA ASP A 20 -11.22 14.36 11.14
C ASP A 20 -10.11 14.04 10.12
N TYR A 21 -10.38 13.16 9.16
CA TYR A 21 -9.41 12.66 8.19
C TYR A 21 -10.05 12.21 6.88
N LEU A 22 -9.23 12.00 5.86
CA LEU A 22 -9.60 11.28 4.65
C LEU A 22 -9.09 9.85 4.73
N GLU A 23 -9.96 8.88 4.49
CA GLU A 23 -9.53 7.51 4.21
C GLU A 23 -9.05 7.43 2.76
N LEU A 24 -7.88 6.86 2.55
CA LEU A 24 -7.28 6.70 1.22
C LEU A 24 -7.47 5.24 0.79
N TYR A 25 -7.95 5.06 -0.44
CA TYR A 25 -8.23 3.76 -1.02
C TYR A 25 -7.57 3.59 -2.38
N THR A 26 -7.20 2.35 -2.70
CA THR A 26 -7.02 1.91 -4.09
C THR A 26 -7.98 0.77 -4.39
N SER A 27 -8.85 0.94 -5.39
CA SER A 27 -9.98 0.02 -5.62
C SER A 27 -10.80 -0.16 -4.33
N LYS A 28 -10.81 -1.37 -3.74
CA LYS A 28 -11.53 -1.70 -2.50
C LYS A 28 -10.63 -1.73 -1.26
N PHE A 29 -9.32 -1.54 -1.40
CA PHE A 29 -8.36 -1.66 -0.31
C PHE A 29 -8.05 -0.30 0.29
N MET A 30 -8.20 -0.18 1.61
CA MET A 30 -7.73 0.99 2.35
C MET A 30 -6.19 0.94 2.35
N ILE A 31 -5.55 2.04 1.97
CA ILE A 31 -4.10 2.17 1.90
C ILE A 31 -3.54 3.17 2.90
N GLY A 32 -4.41 3.87 3.64
CA GLY A 32 -4.02 4.78 4.70
C GLY A 32 -5.04 5.86 5.01
N LYS A 33 -4.59 6.86 5.75
CA LYS A 33 -5.35 8.04 6.17
C LYS A 33 -4.54 9.31 5.91
N PHE A 34 -5.25 10.40 5.64
CA PHE A 34 -4.69 11.73 5.58
C PHE A 34 -5.43 12.65 6.57
N TYR A 35 -4.73 13.16 7.58
CA TYR A 35 -5.32 14.06 8.56
C TYR A 35 -5.30 15.49 8.02
N VAL A 36 -6.48 16.09 7.86
CA VAL A 36 -6.65 17.38 7.16
C VAL A 36 -6.50 18.57 8.11
N TYR A 37 -6.73 18.35 9.41
CA TYR A 37 -6.84 19.40 10.42
C TYR A 37 -5.61 19.53 11.34
N THR A 38 -4.54 18.80 11.05
CA THR A 38 -3.26 18.93 11.75
C THR A 38 -2.43 20.04 11.11
N GLU A 39 -1.67 20.81 11.91
CA GLU A 39 -0.80 21.90 11.39
C GLU A 39 0.15 21.39 10.30
N ASP A 40 0.64 20.17 10.48
CA ASP A 40 1.40 19.44 9.49
C ASP A 40 0.51 18.46 8.71
N LYS A 41 0.69 18.42 7.39
CA LYS A 41 0.05 17.41 6.53
C LYS A 41 0.52 16.01 6.94
N GLN A 42 -0.33 15.26 7.63
CA GLN A 42 0.03 13.93 8.13
C GLN A 42 -0.60 12.82 7.29
N TYR A 43 0.25 12.05 6.61
CA TYR A 43 -0.12 10.79 5.96
C TYR A 43 0.26 9.61 6.84
N VAL A 44 -0.71 8.75 7.14
CA VAL A 44 -0.49 7.46 7.81
C VAL A 44 -0.85 6.37 6.81
N LEU A 45 0.14 5.75 6.20
CA LEU A 45 -0.04 4.75 5.14
C LEU A 45 0.22 3.35 5.67
N GLU A 46 -0.49 2.37 5.11
CA GLU A 46 -0.27 0.96 5.38
C GLU A 46 1.09 0.48 4.86
N ASP A 47 1.57 -0.64 5.40
CA ASP A 47 2.82 -1.24 4.97
C ASP A 47 2.87 -1.51 3.46
N GLY A 48 4.00 -1.15 2.84
CA GLY A 48 4.18 -1.28 1.39
C GLY A 48 3.57 -0.13 0.59
N TYR A 49 3.14 0.96 1.24
CA TYR A 49 2.73 2.19 0.58
C TYR A 49 3.54 3.38 1.10
N ILE A 50 3.91 4.30 0.21
CA ILE A 50 4.62 5.53 0.55
C ILE A 50 4.04 6.73 -0.18
N TYR A 51 4.19 7.92 0.40
CA TYR A 51 3.93 9.20 -0.23
C TYR A 51 5.23 10.00 -0.30
N GLU A 52 5.67 10.34 -1.51
CA GLU A 52 6.93 11.03 -1.78
C GLU A 52 6.75 11.95 -3.00
N ASP A 53 7.24 13.19 -2.93
CA ASP A 53 7.18 14.18 -4.01
C ASP A 53 5.80 14.35 -4.66
N GLY A 54 4.75 14.39 -3.84
CA GLY A 54 3.38 14.59 -4.32
C GLY A 54 2.70 13.33 -4.87
N LYS A 55 3.36 12.17 -4.80
CA LYS A 55 2.91 10.93 -5.42
C LYS A 55 2.76 9.79 -4.43
N PHE A 56 1.80 8.91 -4.71
CA PHE A 56 1.62 7.66 -3.97
C PHE A 56 2.27 6.51 -4.72
N TYR A 57 3.05 5.71 -4.01
CA TYR A 57 3.67 4.50 -4.56
C TYR A 57 3.30 3.26 -3.76
N ARG A 58 3.13 2.14 -4.46
CA ARG A 58 3.14 0.81 -3.86
C ARG A 58 4.54 0.20 -4.01
N ILE A 59 5.10 -0.26 -2.90
CA ILE A 59 6.39 -0.92 -2.81
C ILE A 59 6.14 -2.43 -2.83
N ILE A 60 6.71 -3.10 -3.83
CA ILE A 60 6.66 -4.56 -3.94
C ILE A 60 8.07 -5.10 -3.79
N ASP A 61 8.27 -5.92 -2.77
CA ASP A 61 9.49 -6.71 -2.61
C ASP A 61 9.32 -8.05 -3.32
N THR A 62 10.07 -8.25 -4.41
CA THR A 62 10.00 -9.47 -5.22
C THR A 62 10.53 -10.72 -4.49
N HIS A 63 11.17 -10.58 -3.31
CA HIS A 63 11.57 -11.73 -2.50
C HIS A 63 10.43 -12.36 -1.71
N ARG A 64 9.41 -11.57 -1.34
CA ARG A 64 8.24 -12.09 -0.61
C ARG A 64 7.32 -12.93 -1.49
N GLY A 65 7.44 -12.82 -2.81
CA GLY A 65 6.68 -13.60 -3.79
C GLY A 65 7.00 -15.10 -3.83
N ASN A 66 8.13 -15.53 -3.26
CA ASN A 66 8.50 -16.96 -3.21
C ASN A 66 8.26 -17.64 -1.86
N LYS A 67 7.78 -16.93 -0.83
CA LYS A 67 7.54 -17.52 0.50
C LYS A 67 6.09 -17.86 0.82
N GLN A 68 5.12 -17.49 -0.03
CA GLN A 68 3.71 -17.85 0.18
C GLN A 68 3.15 -18.83 -0.85
N ALA A 69 3.96 -19.33 -1.78
CA ALA A 69 3.52 -20.27 -2.82
C ALA A 69 4.12 -21.69 -2.69
N ALA A 70 4.82 -22.01 -1.60
CA ALA A 70 5.44 -23.33 -1.41
C ALA A 70 5.48 -23.80 0.05
N GLU A 71 4.48 -23.47 0.87
CA GLU A 71 4.22 -24.18 2.13
C GLU A 71 2.80 -24.76 2.04
N GLY A 72 2.67 -25.86 1.30
CA GLY A 72 1.35 -26.48 1.05
C GLY A 72 1.33 -27.66 0.07
N CYS A 73 2.44 -27.97 -0.61
CA CYS A 73 2.53 -29.15 -1.49
C CYS A 73 3.54 -30.17 -0.97
N ASP A 74 3.55 -30.44 0.34
CA ASP A 74 4.26 -31.60 0.93
C ASP A 74 3.29 -32.72 1.36
N LEU A 75 2.00 -32.61 1.03
CA LEU A 75 1.01 -33.68 1.21
C LEU A 75 0.40 -34.03 -0.14
N GLY A 76 1.24 -34.66 -0.97
CA GLY A 76 1.05 -34.83 -2.41
C GLY A 76 -0.35 -35.26 -2.83
N TRP A 77 -1.06 -34.35 -3.51
CA TRP A 77 -1.93 -34.62 -4.64
C TRP A 77 -1.73 -33.44 -5.60
N CYS A 78 -1.57 -33.76 -6.89
CA CYS A 78 -1.19 -32.84 -7.97
C CYS A 78 -2.07 -31.59 -8.09
#